data_AF-F6GG42-F1
#
_entry.id   AF-F6GG42-F1
#
_cell.length_a   1.000
_cell.length_b   1.000
_cell.length_c   1.000
_cell.angle_alpha   90.00
_cell.angle_beta   90.00
_cell.angle_gamma   90.00
#
_symmetry.space_group_name_H-M   'P 1'
#
loop_
_entity.id
_entity.type
_entity.pdbx_description
1 polymer ?
#
loop_
_entity_poly.entity_id
_entity_poly.type
_entity_poly.pdbx_seq_one_letter_code
_entity_poly.pdbx_strand_id
1 'polypeptide(L)'
;MFKKVFILLIMFCVFSCKEKKVKTIKEDIKTIEIEKKISLETKQDNKIRLNFKGVFSEEDVFLIYYSIEENQKYSNKHFFKRKINGSNKIQNIEFEFPENIKPYDLRIDFSDNKAQKQVVFEELKISDSLNSIIINKNNIKANFNFDSEKVNFDKENSMLSGNLFVTKTGAKGYNPFINSNLNYRKALKSFNELNSLKQKKEVLLDVENTNLTDGEFRIVVEGTFKEDDVLLLFYTDDYGKSLKKKEPLKINVRGSDFPQTLIFTLPNEDFLVDFRLDISDNVNQKNIIIDRILIAELSSLITINRDDISDSFVGNEYVVFGDNGHVILSVLEEGNVKKYNPYFLPSKELKDKLAAKF
;
A
#
# COMPACT_ATOMS: atom_id res chain seq x y z
N MET A 1 96.47 15.37 6.07
CA MET A 1 96.46 13.93 5.71
C MET A 1 95.15 13.33 6.24
N PHE A 2 94.04 13.50 5.50
CA PHE A 2 92.71 13.06 5.95
C PHE A 2 92.17 11.97 5.01
N LYS A 3 91.75 10.86 5.63
CA LYS A 3 91.32 9.61 5.01
C LYS A 3 89.98 9.76 4.28
N LYS A 4 89.90 9.14 3.11
CA LYS A 4 88.67 8.91 2.34
C LYS A 4 87.77 7.93 3.10
N VAL A 5 86.49 8.24 3.22
CA VAL A 5 85.43 7.27 3.53
C VAL A 5 84.47 7.26 2.34
N PHE A 6 84.30 6.07 1.78
CA PHE A 6 83.46 5.77 0.62
C PHE A 6 82.10 5.31 1.16
N ILE A 7 81.02 6.05 0.91
CA ILE A 7 79.66 5.63 1.26
C ILE A 7 78.95 5.22 -0.03
N LEU A 8 78.61 3.94 -0.07
CA LEU A 8 77.86 3.23 -1.11
C LEU A 8 76.37 3.58 -0.97
N LEU A 9 75.80 4.31 -1.95
CA LEU A 9 74.37 4.63 -1.98
C LEU A 9 73.64 3.56 -2.81
N ILE A 10 72.83 2.74 -2.12
CA ILE A 10 71.98 1.71 -2.71
C ILE A 10 70.77 2.37 -3.37
N MET A 11 70.62 2.15 -4.67
CA MET A 11 69.53 2.63 -5.51
C MET A 11 68.30 1.71 -5.34
N PHE A 12 67.29 2.17 -4.60
CA PHE A 12 65.99 1.50 -4.51
C PHE A 12 65.11 1.90 -5.70
N CYS A 13 64.91 0.98 -6.64
CA CYS A 13 63.90 1.08 -7.68
C CYS A 13 62.50 0.82 -7.08
N VAL A 14 61.73 1.88 -6.84
CA VAL A 14 60.30 1.77 -6.58
C VAL A 14 59.55 1.83 -7.91
N PHE A 15 59.01 0.68 -8.31
CA PHE A 15 58.08 0.55 -9.43
C PHE A 15 56.77 1.27 -9.11
N SER A 16 56.51 2.39 -9.80
CA SER A 16 55.23 3.12 -9.77
C SER A 16 54.29 2.55 -10.83
N CYS A 17 53.29 1.77 -10.41
CA CYS A 17 52.17 1.38 -11.25
C CYS A 17 51.24 2.60 -11.48
N LYS A 18 51.08 3.01 -12.74
CA LYS A 18 50.04 3.96 -13.16
C LYS A 18 48.67 3.27 -13.18
N GLU A 19 47.84 3.52 -12.19
CA GLU A 19 46.41 3.25 -12.30
C GLU A 19 45.73 4.27 -13.23
N LYS A 20 45.10 3.77 -14.29
CA LYS A 20 44.20 4.55 -15.14
C LYS A 20 42.93 4.84 -14.36
N LYS A 21 42.71 6.12 -14.01
CA LYS A 21 41.43 6.62 -13.50
C LYS A 21 40.35 6.46 -14.56
N VAL A 22 39.47 5.48 -14.37
CA VAL A 22 38.16 5.43 -15.02
C VAL A 22 37.34 6.59 -14.46
N LYS A 23 37.01 7.56 -15.31
CA LYS A 23 36.02 8.60 -15.00
C LYS A 23 34.65 7.95 -14.97
N THR A 24 34.18 7.56 -13.79
CA THR A 24 32.77 7.27 -13.56
C THR A 24 32.02 8.60 -13.57
N ILE A 25 31.29 8.86 -14.66
CA ILE A 25 30.28 9.91 -14.70
C ILE A 25 29.17 9.45 -13.75
N LYS A 26 29.16 9.97 -12.53
CA LYS A 26 27.97 9.95 -11.69
C LYS A 26 27.00 10.95 -12.31
N GLU A 27 26.07 10.47 -13.13
CA GLU A 27 24.85 11.24 -13.38
C GLU A 27 24.11 11.32 -12.05
N ASP A 28 23.86 12.56 -11.59
CA ASP A 28 23.08 12.86 -10.41
C ASP A 28 21.68 12.24 -10.58
N ILE A 29 21.44 11.12 -9.89
CA ILE A 29 20.09 10.64 -9.62
C ILE A 29 19.47 11.67 -8.68
N LYS A 30 18.79 12.68 -9.24
CA LYS A 30 17.87 13.52 -8.47
C LYS A 30 16.72 12.64 -8.01
N THR A 31 16.86 12.12 -6.79
CA THR A 31 15.82 11.40 -6.06
C THR A 31 14.59 12.29 -5.96
N ILE A 32 13.41 11.77 -6.27
CA ILE A 32 12.16 12.47 -5.96
C ILE A 32 12.07 12.55 -4.43
N GLU A 33 11.97 13.76 -3.89
CA GLU A 33 11.60 13.92 -2.49
C GLU A 33 10.09 13.73 -2.35
N ILE A 34 9.70 12.81 -1.48
CA ILE A 34 8.31 12.70 -1.03
C ILE A 34 8.08 13.85 -0.07
N GLU A 35 7.31 14.85 -0.51
CA GLU A 35 6.94 15.96 0.37
C GLU A 35 5.93 15.47 1.40
N LYS A 36 6.34 15.48 2.67
CA LYS A 36 5.48 15.23 3.82
C LYS A 36 4.81 16.54 4.23
N LYS A 37 3.49 16.64 4.10
CA LYS A 37 2.69 17.76 4.61
C LYS A 37 2.00 17.33 5.89
N ILE A 38 2.35 17.96 7.00
CA ILE A 38 1.65 17.79 8.28
C ILE A 38 0.56 18.87 8.32
N SER A 39 -0.68 18.52 7.99
CA SER A 39 -1.85 19.38 8.20
C SER A 39 -2.63 18.86 9.42
N LEU A 40 -2.82 19.71 10.43
CA LEU A 40 -3.38 19.34 11.72
C LEU A 40 -4.91 19.35 11.81
N GLU A 41 -5.65 19.76 10.78
CA GLU A 41 -7.10 19.90 10.89
C GLU A 41 -7.83 19.54 9.58
N THR A 42 -8.49 18.38 9.59
CA THR A 42 -9.76 17.98 8.91
C THR A 42 -9.81 16.46 8.86
N LYS A 43 -11.02 15.87 8.94
CA LYS A 43 -11.24 14.41 8.82
C LYS A 43 -10.43 13.86 7.65
N GLN A 44 -9.39 13.13 8.00
CA GLN A 44 -8.30 12.85 7.08
C GLN A 44 -8.67 11.61 6.28
N ASP A 45 -9.32 11.76 5.12
CA ASP A 45 -9.64 10.60 4.30
C ASP A 45 -8.35 9.95 3.76
N ASN A 46 -8.28 8.62 3.83
CA ASN A 46 -7.11 7.84 3.39
C ASN A 46 -7.09 7.65 1.87
N LYS A 47 -7.80 8.50 1.14
CA LYS A 47 -8.01 8.35 -0.30
C LYS A 47 -6.78 8.82 -1.05
N ILE A 48 -6.30 7.96 -1.93
CA ILE A 48 -5.24 8.29 -2.86
C ILE A 48 -5.86 9.02 -4.04
N ARG A 49 -5.29 10.16 -4.40
CA ARG A 49 -5.73 11.01 -5.50
C ARG A 49 -4.59 11.22 -6.49
N LEU A 50 -4.91 11.19 -7.78
CA LEU A 50 -4.02 11.58 -8.85
C LEU A 50 -4.55 12.85 -9.51
N ASN A 51 -3.67 13.81 -9.67
CA ASN A 51 -3.94 15.14 -10.17
C ASN A 51 -3.02 15.44 -11.34
N PHE A 52 -3.57 15.74 -12.51
CA PHE A 52 -2.81 16.18 -13.68
C PHE A 52 -3.18 17.62 -14.02
N LYS A 53 -2.19 18.51 -14.06
CA LYS A 53 -2.34 19.91 -14.45
C LYS A 53 -1.71 20.15 -15.81
N GLY A 54 -2.50 20.71 -16.71
CA GLY A 54 -2.03 21.03 -18.05
C GLY A 54 -3.02 21.83 -18.89
N VAL A 55 -2.60 22.18 -20.10
CA VAL A 55 -3.42 22.89 -21.08
C VAL A 55 -3.69 21.98 -22.27
N PHE A 56 -4.97 21.83 -22.62
CA PHE A 56 -5.47 21.04 -23.75
C PHE A 56 -6.22 22.00 -24.66
N SER A 57 -5.66 22.34 -25.82
CA SER A 57 -6.27 23.33 -26.73
C SER A 57 -7.53 22.82 -27.43
N GLU A 58 -7.69 21.50 -27.54
CA GLU A 58 -8.80 20.83 -28.19
C GLU A 58 -9.58 19.97 -27.19
N GLU A 59 -10.79 19.57 -27.55
CA GLU A 59 -11.49 18.50 -26.83
C GLU A 59 -10.71 17.20 -26.94
N ASP A 60 -10.56 16.47 -25.84
CA ASP A 60 -9.73 15.26 -25.82
C ASP A 60 -10.23 14.25 -24.78
N VAL A 61 -9.59 13.09 -24.73
CA VAL A 61 -9.78 12.09 -23.70
C VAL A 61 -8.45 11.87 -22.99
N PHE A 62 -8.48 12.05 -21.67
CA PHE A 62 -7.37 11.71 -20.79
C PHE A 62 -7.61 10.35 -20.16
N LEU A 63 -6.63 9.45 -20.27
CA LEU A 63 -6.74 8.06 -19.85
C LEU A 63 -5.52 7.64 -19.03
N ILE A 64 -5.76 6.99 -17.89
CA ILE A 64 -4.72 6.48 -17.01
C ILE A 64 -4.96 5.00 -16.78
N TYR A 65 -3.97 4.17 -17.10
CA TYR A 65 -3.94 2.77 -16.67
C TYR A 65 -3.05 2.62 -15.44
N TYR A 66 -3.40 1.71 -14.54
CA TYR A 66 -2.59 1.46 -13.36
C TYR A 66 -2.51 -0.03 -12.98
N SER A 67 -1.44 -0.40 -12.29
CA SER A 67 -1.32 -1.69 -11.59
C SER A 67 -1.74 -1.52 -10.13
N ILE A 68 -2.42 -2.53 -9.58
CA ILE A 68 -2.73 -2.64 -8.16
C ILE A 68 -1.79 -3.60 -7.42
N GLU A 69 -0.95 -4.31 -8.16
CA GLU A 69 0.02 -5.26 -7.63
C GLU A 69 1.45 -4.73 -7.75
N GLU A 70 2.22 -4.89 -6.68
CA GLU A 70 3.64 -4.55 -6.68
C GLU A 70 4.39 -5.38 -7.72
N ASN A 71 5.35 -4.78 -8.42
CA ASN A 71 6.18 -5.42 -9.45
C ASN A 71 5.43 -5.90 -10.70
N GLN A 72 4.10 -5.72 -10.77
CA GLN A 72 3.34 -5.90 -12.00
C GLN A 72 3.27 -4.61 -12.80
N LYS A 73 3.25 -4.76 -14.13
CA LYS A 73 2.92 -3.66 -15.04
C LYS A 73 1.42 -3.41 -15.03
N TYR A 74 1.02 -2.17 -15.32
CA TYR A 74 -0.38 -1.84 -15.55
C TYR A 74 -1.00 -2.76 -16.62
N SER A 75 -2.32 -2.96 -16.51
CA SER A 75 -3.11 -3.69 -17.51
C SER A 75 -4.30 -2.85 -17.97
N ASN A 76 -5.06 -3.36 -18.94
CA ASN A 76 -6.32 -2.74 -19.37
C ASN A 76 -7.49 -2.96 -18.40
N LYS A 77 -7.29 -3.68 -17.28
CA LYS A 77 -8.34 -3.96 -16.29
C LYS A 77 -8.65 -2.75 -15.40
N HIS A 78 -7.65 -1.95 -15.07
CA HIS A 78 -7.79 -0.83 -14.15
C HIS A 78 -7.40 0.47 -14.84
N PHE A 79 -8.39 1.33 -15.05
CA PHE A 79 -8.16 2.60 -15.70
C PHE A 79 -9.12 3.69 -15.24
N PHE A 80 -8.68 4.93 -15.39
CA PHE A 80 -9.54 6.10 -15.36
C PHE A 80 -9.63 6.72 -16.73
N LYS A 81 -10.82 7.18 -17.10
CA LYS A 81 -11.08 7.89 -18.35
C LYS A 81 -11.84 9.17 -18.05
N ARG A 82 -11.40 10.30 -18.59
CA ARG A 82 -12.11 11.59 -18.50
C ARG A 82 -12.07 12.32 -19.83
N LYS A 83 -13.22 12.86 -20.23
CA LYS A 83 -13.31 13.81 -21.35
C LYS A 83 -12.81 15.18 -20.88
N ILE A 84 -12.03 15.84 -21.72
CA ILE A 84 -11.46 17.16 -21.50
C ILE A 84 -12.06 18.11 -22.52
N ASN A 85 -12.51 19.26 -22.07
CA ASN A 85 -12.96 20.32 -22.96
C ASN A 85 -11.76 21.18 -23.36
N GLY A 86 -11.65 21.51 -24.65
CA GLY A 86 -10.58 22.37 -25.14
C GLY A 86 -10.58 23.74 -24.47
N SER A 87 -9.42 24.20 -24.03
CA SER A 87 -9.21 25.48 -23.37
C SER A 87 -7.73 25.89 -23.39
N ASN A 88 -7.47 27.17 -23.62
CA ASN A 88 -6.13 27.75 -23.51
C ASN A 88 -5.72 28.04 -22.05
N LYS A 89 -6.54 27.66 -21.07
CA LYS A 89 -6.26 27.82 -19.63
C LYS A 89 -5.79 26.49 -19.04
N ILE A 90 -4.99 26.57 -17.98
CA ILE A 90 -4.60 25.40 -17.18
C ILE A 90 -5.87 24.75 -16.61
N GLN A 91 -5.97 23.45 -16.82
CA GLN A 91 -7.03 22.60 -16.31
C GLN A 91 -6.45 21.64 -15.28
N ASN A 92 -7.27 21.31 -14.29
CA ASN A 92 -6.92 20.37 -13.24
C ASN A 92 -7.76 19.09 -13.39
N ILE A 93 -7.11 17.99 -13.75
CA ILE A 93 -7.76 16.70 -13.99
C ILE A 93 -7.50 15.80 -12.77
N GLU A 94 -8.54 15.60 -11.96
CA GLU A 94 -8.45 14.83 -10.72
C GLU A 94 -9.13 13.46 -10.81
N PHE A 95 -8.43 12.42 -10.36
CA PHE A 95 -8.93 11.07 -10.19
C PHE A 95 -8.75 10.62 -8.75
N GLU A 96 -9.73 9.89 -8.24
CA GLU A 96 -9.70 9.29 -6.93
C GLU A 96 -9.60 7.77 -7.10
N PHE A 97 -8.61 7.15 -6.47
CA PHE A 97 -8.51 5.69 -6.46
C PHE A 97 -9.62 5.09 -5.60
N PRO A 98 -10.18 3.93 -6.01
CA PRO A 98 -11.14 3.22 -5.16
C PRO A 98 -10.54 2.93 -3.78
N GLU A 99 -11.42 2.74 -2.81
CA GLU A 99 -11.02 2.43 -1.44
C GLU A 99 -10.07 1.22 -1.41
N ASN A 100 -9.01 1.32 -0.59
CA ASN A 100 -7.95 0.31 -0.43
C ASN A 100 -7.12 -0.02 -1.69
N ILE A 101 -7.32 0.68 -2.80
CA ILE A 101 -6.53 0.48 -4.03
C ILE A 101 -5.30 1.38 -4.02
N LYS A 102 -4.13 0.74 -4.12
CA LYS A 102 -2.81 1.39 -4.17
C LYS A 102 -2.18 1.21 -5.56
N PRO A 103 -1.85 2.29 -6.29
CA PRO A 103 -1.21 2.17 -7.60
C PRO A 103 0.29 1.89 -7.47
N TYR A 104 0.80 0.92 -8.23
CA TYR A 104 2.23 0.55 -8.23
C TYR A 104 2.95 0.82 -9.57
N ASP A 105 2.21 1.06 -10.65
CA ASP A 105 2.73 1.40 -11.96
C ASP A 105 1.65 2.19 -12.72
N LEU A 106 2.04 3.17 -13.53
CA LEU A 106 1.11 3.97 -14.32
C LEU A 106 1.48 3.99 -15.81
N ARG A 107 0.45 4.05 -16.66
CA ARG A 107 0.54 4.56 -18.03
C ARG A 107 -0.44 5.70 -18.20
N ILE A 108 0.05 6.80 -18.74
CA ILE A 108 -0.72 8.02 -18.95
C ILE A 108 -0.82 8.26 -20.45
N ASP A 109 -2.04 8.08 -20.96
CA ASP A 109 -2.42 8.37 -22.33
C ASP A 109 -3.01 9.79 -22.31
N PHE A 110 -2.17 10.76 -22.69
CA PHE A 110 -2.48 12.17 -22.51
C PHE A 110 -3.30 12.76 -23.66
N SER A 111 -3.55 12.00 -24.74
CA SER A 111 -4.39 12.41 -25.85
C SER A 111 -4.78 11.20 -26.70
N ASP A 112 -6.03 11.13 -27.15
CA ASP A 112 -6.46 10.28 -28.28
C ASP A 112 -6.91 11.10 -29.51
N ASN A 113 -6.98 12.43 -29.37
CA ASN A 113 -7.33 13.35 -30.43
C ASN A 113 -6.12 13.80 -31.27
N LYS A 114 -6.06 13.37 -32.54
CA LYS A 114 -5.02 13.79 -33.50
C LYS A 114 -4.98 15.30 -33.77
N ALA A 115 -6.07 16.03 -33.51
CA ALA A 115 -6.10 17.48 -33.63
C ALA A 115 -5.40 18.18 -32.44
N GLN A 116 -5.29 17.51 -31.28
CA GLN A 116 -4.50 17.98 -30.14
C GLN A 116 -3.01 17.87 -30.46
N LYS A 117 -2.46 18.92 -31.08
CA LYS A 117 -1.06 18.94 -31.52
C LYS A 117 -0.08 18.78 -30.36
N GLN A 118 -0.41 19.41 -29.22
CA GLN A 118 0.42 19.39 -28.01
C GLN A 118 -0.42 19.60 -26.76
N VAL A 119 0.03 19.04 -25.65
CA VAL A 119 -0.50 19.28 -24.30
C VAL A 119 0.59 19.98 -23.49
N VAL A 120 0.30 21.13 -22.89
CA VAL A 120 1.23 21.75 -21.94
C VAL A 120 1.11 20.99 -20.64
N PHE A 121 2.21 20.41 -20.18
CA PHE A 121 2.33 19.68 -18.92
C PHE A 121 2.92 20.59 -17.84
N GLU A 122 2.16 20.85 -16.77
CA GLU A 122 2.72 21.52 -15.59
C GLU A 122 3.13 20.51 -14.52
N GLU A 123 2.17 19.69 -14.09
CA GLU A 123 2.31 18.88 -12.89
C GLU A 123 1.51 17.58 -13.01
N LEU A 124 2.11 16.48 -12.55
CA LEU A 124 1.41 15.27 -12.18
C LEU A 124 1.70 15.05 -10.70
N LYS A 125 0.67 15.02 -9.88
CA LYS A 125 0.76 14.78 -8.45
C LYS A 125 -0.07 13.57 -8.08
N ILE A 126 0.53 12.62 -7.39
CA ILE A 126 -0.21 11.61 -6.64
C ILE A 126 -0.06 11.92 -5.15
N SER A 127 -1.17 11.88 -4.41
CA SER A 127 -1.17 12.24 -3.00
C SER A 127 -2.22 11.51 -2.21
N ASP A 128 -1.91 11.31 -0.93
CA ASP A 128 -2.90 11.09 0.11
C ASP A 128 -2.95 12.36 0.98
N SER A 129 -3.47 12.22 2.18
CA SER A 129 -3.60 13.32 3.13
C SER A 129 -2.29 13.78 3.79
N LEU A 130 -1.18 13.05 3.64
CA LEU A 130 0.09 13.32 4.31
C LEU A 130 1.27 13.41 3.35
N ASN A 131 1.25 12.61 2.31
CA ASN A 131 2.35 12.37 1.41
C ASN A 131 1.95 12.78 0.00
N SER A 132 2.92 13.20 -0.79
CA SER A 132 2.72 13.37 -2.21
C SER A 132 3.99 13.08 -3.01
N ILE A 133 3.80 12.54 -4.21
CA ILE A 133 4.83 12.49 -5.24
C ILE A 133 4.46 13.55 -6.27
N ILE A 134 5.37 14.50 -6.50
CA ILE A 134 5.16 15.60 -7.43
C ILE A 134 6.12 15.46 -8.61
N ILE A 135 5.55 15.37 -9.80
CA ILE A 135 6.24 15.31 -11.07
C ILE A 135 5.94 16.60 -11.83
N ASN A 136 6.97 17.29 -12.30
CA ASN A 136 6.87 18.52 -13.05
C ASN A 136 7.84 18.48 -14.24
N LYS A 137 7.86 19.55 -15.03
CA LYS A 137 8.72 19.66 -16.22
C LYS A 137 10.20 19.31 -15.99
N ASN A 138 10.71 19.52 -14.78
CA ASN A 138 12.12 19.33 -14.47
C ASN A 138 12.48 17.87 -14.20
N ASN A 139 11.52 17.07 -13.73
CA ASN A 139 11.77 15.69 -13.30
C ASN A 139 10.94 14.63 -14.06
N ILE A 140 10.05 15.00 -14.98
CA ILE A 140 9.24 14.04 -15.73
C ILE A 140 10.09 13.01 -16.51
N LYS A 141 11.17 13.44 -17.18
CA LYS A 141 12.09 12.52 -17.89
C LYS A 141 12.83 11.54 -16.97
N ALA A 142 13.04 11.91 -15.71
CA ALA A 142 13.67 11.03 -14.73
C ALA A 142 12.72 9.95 -14.20
N ASN A 143 11.41 10.09 -14.44
CA ASN A 143 10.35 9.30 -13.80
C ASN A 143 9.44 8.57 -14.79
N PHE A 144 9.42 9.02 -16.04
CA PHE A 144 8.63 8.42 -17.10
C PHE A 144 9.50 8.08 -18.30
N ASN A 145 9.18 6.96 -18.93
CA ASN A 145 9.70 6.53 -20.22
C ASN A 145 8.83 7.12 -21.32
N PHE A 146 9.49 7.65 -22.34
CA PHE A 146 8.88 8.22 -23.53
C PHE A 146 9.23 7.30 -24.70
N ASP A 147 8.21 6.79 -25.40
CA ASP A 147 8.41 6.11 -26.67
C ASP A 147 8.69 7.19 -27.73
N SER A 148 9.95 7.36 -28.12
CA SER A 148 10.36 8.44 -29.04
C SER A 148 9.71 8.36 -30.41
N GLU A 149 9.19 7.20 -30.82
CA GLU A 149 8.44 7.06 -32.08
C GLU A 149 7.02 7.62 -31.97
N LYS A 150 6.46 7.67 -30.75
CA LYS A 150 5.06 8.04 -30.50
C LYS A 150 4.88 9.33 -29.73
N VAL A 151 5.88 9.73 -28.95
CA VAL A 151 5.80 10.87 -28.03
C VAL A 151 7.07 11.69 -28.10
N ASN A 152 6.90 13.00 -28.22
CA ASN A 152 7.96 13.99 -28.03
C ASN A 152 7.65 14.85 -26.80
N PHE A 153 8.68 15.12 -25.98
CA PHE A 153 8.60 16.03 -24.85
C PHE A 153 9.61 17.17 -24.98
N ASP A 154 9.09 18.35 -25.27
CA ASP A 154 9.82 19.60 -25.23
C ASP A 154 9.92 20.07 -23.78
N LYS A 155 11.14 20.01 -23.23
CA LYS A 155 11.41 20.37 -21.85
C LYS A 155 11.36 21.88 -21.61
N GLU A 156 11.73 22.68 -22.60
CA GLU A 156 11.79 24.15 -22.45
C GLU A 156 10.39 24.72 -22.30
N ASN A 157 9.47 24.25 -23.16
CA ASN A 157 8.08 24.69 -23.16
C ASN A 157 7.14 23.79 -22.34
N SER A 158 7.66 22.69 -21.79
CA SER A 158 6.90 21.67 -21.06
C SER A 158 5.76 21.08 -21.88
N MET A 159 6.01 20.78 -23.16
CA MET A 159 4.99 20.34 -24.10
C MET A 159 5.15 18.86 -24.42
N LEU A 160 4.06 18.11 -24.26
CA LEU A 160 3.90 16.74 -24.73
C LEU A 160 3.24 16.78 -26.10
N SER A 161 3.75 16.01 -27.06
CA SER A 161 3.17 15.91 -28.41
C SER A 161 3.18 14.47 -28.88
N GLY A 162 2.13 14.08 -29.61
CA GLY A 162 1.97 12.74 -30.16
C GLY A 162 2.36 12.66 -31.63
N ASN A 163 3.00 11.57 -32.03
CA ASN A 163 3.36 11.29 -33.41
C ASN A 163 2.47 10.20 -34.01
N LEU A 164 2.19 10.32 -35.32
CA LEU A 164 1.57 9.23 -36.08
C LEU A 164 2.62 8.13 -36.29
N PHE A 165 2.22 6.88 -36.10
CA PHE A 165 3.05 5.71 -36.36
C PHE A 165 2.37 4.76 -37.36
N VAL A 166 3.14 3.89 -38.01
CA VAL A 166 2.59 2.89 -38.94
C VAL A 166 2.31 1.59 -38.18
N THR A 167 1.09 1.08 -38.27
CA THR A 167 0.70 -0.19 -37.64
C THR A 167 1.23 -1.38 -38.45
N LYS A 168 1.14 -2.59 -37.88
CA LYS A 168 1.47 -3.84 -38.59
C LYS A 168 0.66 -4.05 -39.88
N THR A 169 -0.52 -3.43 -39.98
CA THR A 169 -1.40 -3.49 -41.16
C THR A 169 -1.13 -2.38 -42.17
N GLY A 170 -0.14 -1.51 -41.94
CA GLY A 170 0.18 -0.36 -42.79
C GLY A 170 -0.70 0.88 -42.55
N ALA A 171 -1.65 0.83 -41.62
CA ALA A 171 -2.49 1.98 -41.27
C ALA A 171 -1.72 2.99 -40.40
N LYS A 172 -2.16 4.26 -40.40
CA LYS A 172 -1.61 5.28 -39.49
C LYS A 172 -2.31 5.23 -38.13
N GLY A 173 -1.57 4.82 -37.10
CA GLY A 173 -1.98 4.85 -35.69
C GLY A 173 -1.62 6.16 -34.98
N TYR A 174 -2.33 6.45 -33.89
CA TYR A 174 -2.05 7.53 -32.95
C TYR A 174 -2.42 7.04 -31.56
N ASN A 175 -1.44 7.02 -30.65
CA ASN A 175 -1.61 6.56 -29.27
C ASN A 175 -0.42 7.06 -28.45
N PRO A 176 -0.35 8.38 -28.18
CA PRO A 176 0.72 8.94 -27.38
C PRO A 176 0.51 8.66 -25.89
N PHE A 177 1.50 8.02 -25.27
CA PHE A 177 1.48 7.73 -23.85
C PHE A 177 2.88 7.75 -23.23
N ILE A 178 2.92 7.98 -21.93
CA ILE A 178 4.14 7.87 -21.12
C ILE A 178 3.95 6.78 -20.07
N ASN A 179 5.01 6.02 -19.80
CA ASN A 179 5.00 4.94 -18.82
C ASN A 179 5.85 5.28 -17.62
N SER A 180 5.41 4.94 -16.42
CA SER A 180 6.29 4.99 -15.25
C SER A 180 7.56 4.17 -15.48
N ASN A 181 8.70 4.73 -15.10
CA ASN A 181 9.97 4.02 -15.09
C ASN A 181 10.27 3.45 -13.69
N LEU A 182 11.46 2.89 -13.51
CA LEU A 182 11.85 2.29 -12.22
C LEU A 182 11.89 3.32 -11.08
N ASN A 183 12.30 4.56 -11.33
CA ASN A 183 12.38 5.60 -10.30
C ASN A 183 10.98 5.96 -9.79
N TYR A 184 10.03 6.18 -10.70
CA TYR A 184 8.66 6.47 -10.29
C TYR A 184 7.97 5.30 -9.60
N ARG A 185 8.18 4.07 -10.08
CA ARG A 185 7.66 2.87 -9.39
C ARG A 185 8.21 2.71 -7.98
N LYS A 186 9.50 3.01 -7.76
CA LYS A 186 10.08 3.05 -6.41
C LYS A 186 9.43 4.12 -5.54
N ALA A 187 9.22 5.32 -6.09
CA ALA A 187 8.53 6.39 -5.37
C ALA A 187 7.09 6.00 -5.00
N LEU A 188 6.33 5.38 -5.93
CA LEU A 188 5.00 4.83 -5.66
C LEU A 188 5.01 3.77 -4.57
N LYS A 189 5.98 2.84 -4.61
CA LYS A 189 6.13 1.82 -3.57
C LYS A 189 6.33 2.47 -2.20
N SER A 190 7.27 3.41 -2.07
CA SER A 190 7.51 4.13 -0.80
C SER A 190 6.30 4.96 -0.36
N PHE A 191 5.60 5.59 -1.29
CA PHE A 191 4.33 6.28 -0.99
C PHE A 191 3.27 5.32 -0.43
N ASN A 192 3.11 4.15 -1.04
CA ASN A 192 2.16 3.12 -0.59
C ASN A 192 2.53 2.53 0.78
N GLU A 193 3.81 2.30 1.04
CA GLU A 193 4.32 1.85 2.34
C GLU A 193 4.02 2.87 3.45
N LEU A 194 4.30 4.17 3.20
CA LEU A 194 3.99 5.24 4.14
C LEU A 194 2.49 5.40 4.39
N ASN A 195 1.66 5.28 3.36
CA ASN A 195 0.21 5.27 3.48
C ASN A 195 -0.28 4.11 4.38
N SER A 196 0.38 2.95 4.29
CA SER A 196 0.03 1.76 5.10
C SER A 196 0.41 1.94 6.57
N LEU A 197 1.59 2.51 6.83
CA LEU A 197 2.03 2.86 8.19
C LEU A 197 1.13 3.91 8.84
N LYS A 198 0.61 4.87 8.06
CA LYS A 198 -0.37 5.85 8.53
C LYS A 198 -1.63 5.15 9.05
N GLN A 199 -2.22 4.27 8.24
CA GLN A 199 -3.43 3.53 8.63
C GLN A 199 -3.20 2.76 9.93
N LYS A 200 -2.06 2.07 10.05
CA LYS A 200 -1.68 1.36 11.28
C LYS A 200 -1.56 2.29 12.50
N LYS A 201 -1.01 3.50 12.33
CA LYS A 201 -0.88 4.49 13.41
C LYS A 201 -2.22 5.12 13.80
N GLU A 202 -3.07 5.46 12.84
CA GLU A 202 -4.42 5.99 13.11
C GLU A 202 -5.26 4.96 13.87
N VAL A 203 -5.18 3.68 13.48
CA VAL A 203 -5.81 2.58 14.22
C VAL A 203 -5.28 2.51 15.65
N LEU A 204 -3.96 2.54 15.86
CA LEU A 204 -3.40 2.51 17.22
C LEU A 204 -3.84 3.71 18.07
N LEU A 205 -3.88 4.92 17.50
CA LEU A 205 -4.37 6.11 18.19
C LEU A 205 -5.86 6.03 18.52
N ASP A 206 -6.67 5.43 17.64
CA ASP A 206 -8.09 5.21 17.88
C ASP A 206 -8.32 4.15 18.97
N VAL A 207 -7.46 3.12 19.02
CA VAL A 207 -7.48 2.07 20.05
C VAL A 207 -7.04 2.61 21.42
N GLU A 208 -6.07 3.53 21.45
CA GLU A 208 -5.58 4.18 22.67
C GLU A 208 -6.41 5.42 23.09
N ASN A 209 -7.44 5.79 22.31
CA ASN A 209 -8.27 6.94 22.62
C ASN A 209 -9.14 6.63 23.84
N THR A 210 -9.01 7.43 24.91
CA THR A 210 -9.81 7.27 26.14
C THR A 210 -11.14 8.02 26.10
N ASN A 211 -11.42 8.78 25.02
CA ASN A 211 -12.66 9.55 24.85
C ASN A 211 -13.58 8.90 23.81
N LEU A 212 -13.86 7.60 23.99
CA LEU A 212 -14.73 6.85 23.10
C LEU A 212 -16.21 7.12 23.43
N THR A 213 -17.06 7.08 22.40
CA THR A 213 -18.53 7.27 22.56
C THR A 213 -19.30 5.99 22.28
N ASP A 214 -18.63 4.97 21.76
CA ASP A 214 -19.19 3.74 21.22
C ASP A 214 -18.80 2.47 21.99
N GLY A 215 -17.84 2.56 22.93
CA GLY A 215 -17.42 1.45 23.79
C GLY A 215 -15.97 1.57 24.26
N GLU A 216 -15.67 1.14 25.50
CA GLU A 216 -14.32 1.22 26.08
C GLU A 216 -13.44 0.01 25.74
N PHE A 217 -14.06 -1.17 25.53
CA PHE A 217 -13.37 -2.40 25.16
C PHE A 217 -13.34 -2.64 23.64
N ARG A 218 -12.15 -2.94 23.12
CA ARG A 218 -11.93 -3.20 21.70
C ARG A 218 -11.09 -4.45 21.46
N ILE A 219 -11.52 -5.26 20.49
CA ILE A 219 -10.69 -6.32 19.92
C ILE A 219 -10.38 -5.95 18.48
N VAL A 220 -9.10 -5.78 18.17
CA VAL A 220 -8.61 -5.39 16.86
C VAL A 220 -7.90 -6.57 16.24
N VAL A 221 -8.32 -6.96 15.04
CA VAL A 221 -7.68 -8.02 14.26
C VAL A 221 -7.03 -7.39 13.05
N GLU A 222 -5.70 -7.50 12.96
CA GLU A 222 -4.95 -7.14 11.76
C GLU A 222 -4.61 -8.43 11.01
N GLY A 223 -5.05 -8.54 9.77
CA GLY A 223 -4.80 -9.75 8.98
C GLY A 223 -5.18 -9.63 7.51
N THR A 224 -4.75 -10.61 6.73
CA THR A 224 -5.07 -10.76 5.30
C THR A 224 -6.12 -11.85 5.13
N PHE A 225 -7.21 -11.53 4.44
CA PHE A 225 -8.34 -12.41 4.16
C PHE A 225 -8.53 -12.41 2.64
N LYS A 226 -8.36 -13.55 1.96
CA LYS A 226 -8.32 -13.58 0.49
C LYS A 226 -9.70 -13.49 -0.16
N GLU A 227 -10.71 -13.98 0.52
CA GLU A 227 -12.10 -13.97 0.08
C GLU A 227 -12.96 -13.03 0.94
N ASP A 228 -14.07 -12.56 0.36
CA ASP A 228 -15.14 -11.89 1.11
C ASP A 228 -15.66 -12.82 2.22
N ASP A 229 -15.86 -12.30 3.42
CA ASP A 229 -16.15 -13.11 4.60
C ASP A 229 -16.91 -12.34 5.67
N VAL A 230 -17.30 -13.05 6.73
CA VAL A 230 -17.86 -12.47 7.94
C VAL A 230 -17.09 -12.99 9.14
N LEU A 231 -16.63 -12.07 10.00
CA LEU A 231 -16.10 -12.41 11.31
C LEU A 231 -17.14 -12.09 12.38
N LEU A 232 -17.23 -12.98 13.37
CA LEU A 232 -18.11 -12.81 14.51
C LEU A 232 -17.30 -12.84 15.80
N LEU A 233 -17.58 -11.89 16.70
CA LEU A 233 -17.06 -11.92 18.06
C LEU A 233 -18.20 -12.23 19.03
N PHE A 234 -18.13 -13.41 19.62
CA PHE A 234 -18.95 -13.79 20.77
C PHE A 234 -18.18 -13.46 22.03
N TYR A 235 -18.82 -12.81 23.00
CA TYR A 235 -18.17 -12.42 24.24
C TYR A 235 -19.10 -12.56 25.45
N THR A 236 -18.52 -12.57 26.64
CA THR A 236 -19.24 -12.50 27.92
C THR A 236 -18.55 -11.50 28.84
N ASP A 237 -19.38 -10.80 29.60
CA ASP A 237 -19.03 -9.90 30.69
C ASP A 237 -19.28 -10.57 32.06
N ASP A 238 -19.71 -11.84 32.09
CA ASP A 238 -20.03 -12.53 33.33
C ASP A 238 -19.18 -13.78 33.51
N TYR A 239 -18.52 -13.85 34.66
CA TYR A 239 -17.63 -14.92 35.05
C TYR A 239 -18.41 -16.24 35.24
N GLY A 240 -18.10 -17.24 34.41
CA GLY A 240 -18.73 -18.56 34.48
C GLY A 240 -20.03 -18.70 33.66
N LYS A 241 -20.42 -17.70 32.87
CA LYS A 241 -21.52 -17.84 31.88
C LYS A 241 -21.00 -18.28 30.50
N SER A 242 -21.89 -18.93 29.74
CA SER A 242 -21.64 -19.33 28.34
C SER A 242 -21.68 -18.12 27.40
N LEU A 243 -20.80 -18.11 26.40
CA LEU A 243 -20.66 -17.09 25.32
C LEU A 243 -21.90 -16.88 24.43
N LYS A 244 -23.03 -17.55 24.70
CA LYS A 244 -24.23 -17.55 23.86
C LYS A 244 -25.33 -16.58 24.31
N LYS A 245 -25.09 -15.74 25.32
CA LYS A 245 -26.14 -14.89 25.91
C LYS A 245 -26.33 -13.55 25.21
N LYS A 246 -25.33 -13.07 24.49
CA LYS A 246 -25.37 -11.82 23.73
C LYS A 246 -25.31 -12.11 22.23
N GLU A 247 -25.92 -11.23 21.45
CA GLU A 247 -25.75 -11.25 20.00
C GLU A 247 -24.27 -11.00 19.67
N PRO A 248 -23.67 -11.77 18.75
CA PRO A 248 -22.28 -11.56 18.39
C PRO A 248 -22.11 -10.22 17.67
N LEU A 249 -20.98 -9.56 17.92
CA LEU A 249 -20.57 -8.44 17.09
C LEU A 249 -20.14 -8.99 15.73
N LYS A 250 -20.54 -8.30 14.65
CA LYS A 250 -20.34 -8.76 13.28
C LYS A 250 -19.56 -7.75 12.46
N ILE A 251 -18.53 -8.22 11.76
CA ILE A 251 -17.77 -7.43 10.78
C ILE A 251 -17.79 -8.16 9.44
N ASN A 252 -18.16 -7.45 8.38
CA ASN A 252 -17.99 -7.95 7.01
C ASN A 252 -16.57 -7.64 6.54
N VAL A 253 -15.91 -8.63 5.97
CA VAL A 253 -14.56 -8.52 5.41
C VAL A 253 -14.66 -8.60 3.90
N ARG A 254 -13.95 -7.71 3.20
CA ARG A 254 -13.78 -7.82 1.76
C ARG A 254 -12.46 -8.53 1.47
N GLY A 255 -12.47 -9.49 0.55
CA GLY A 255 -11.28 -10.20 0.11
C GLY A 255 -10.22 -9.23 -0.39
N SER A 256 -8.97 -9.43 0.04
CA SER A 256 -7.84 -8.58 -0.30
C SER A 256 -6.53 -9.36 -0.25
N ASP A 257 -5.61 -9.03 -1.16
CA ASP A 257 -4.24 -9.51 -1.07
C ASP A 257 -3.39 -8.82 0.01
N PHE A 258 -3.92 -7.74 0.59
CA PHE A 258 -3.25 -6.90 1.58
C PHE A 258 -3.88 -7.02 2.97
N PRO A 259 -3.09 -6.84 4.05
CA PRO A 259 -3.61 -6.79 5.41
C PRO A 259 -4.65 -5.68 5.58
N GLN A 260 -5.66 -5.97 6.40
CA GLN A 260 -6.74 -5.09 6.80
C GLN A 260 -6.85 -5.07 8.32
N THR A 261 -7.37 -3.98 8.87
CA THR A 261 -7.68 -3.85 10.30
C THR A 261 -9.18 -3.96 10.50
N LEU A 262 -9.59 -4.86 11.37
CA LEU A 262 -10.99 -5.11 11.75
C LEU A 262 -11.13 -4.78 13.23
N ILE A 263 -12.09 -3.93 13.60
CA ILE A 263 -12.26 -3.45 14.97
C ILE A 263 -13.64 -3.86 15.49
N PHE A 264 -13.65 -4.73 16.51
CA PHE A 264 -14.83 -5.02 17.30
C PHE A 264 -14.85 -4.10 18.51
N THR A 265 -15.90 -3.28 18.63
CA THR A 265 -16.14 -2.42 19.80
C THR A 265 -17.28 -3.02 20.62
N LEU A 266 -17.01 -3.39 21.87
CA LEU A 266 -18.05 -3.84 22.79
C LEU A 266 -18.96 -2.66 23.17
N PRO A 267 -20.26 -2.87 23.38
CA PRO A 267 -21.16 -1.83 23.87
C PRO A 267 -20.66 -1.18 25.16
N ASN A 268 -21.03 0.08 25.38
CA ASN A 268 -20.76 0.77 26.65
C ASN A 268 -21.27 -0.07 27.84
N GLU A 269 -20.51 -0.05 28.95
CA GLU A 269 -20.75 -0.82 30.19
C GLU A 269 -20.44 -2.33 30.11
N ASP A 270 -20.21 -2.90 28.92
CA ASP A 270 -19.74 -4.27 28.79
C ASP A 270 -18.22 -4.34 29.01
N PHE A 271 -17.76 -5.38 29.71
CA PHE A 271 -16.35 -5.72 29.85
C PHE A 271 -16.05 -7.12 29.31
N LEU A 272 -14.80 -7.35 28.94
CA LEU A 272 -14.38 -8.58 28.29
C LEU A 272 -13.84 -9.60 29.31
N VAL A 273 -14.66 -10.60 29.68
CA VAL A 273 -14.22 -11.72 30.53
C VAL A 273 -13.68 -12.89 29.70
N ASP A 274 -14.43 -13.28 28.68
CA ASP A 274 -14.05 -14.36 27.77
C ASP A 274 -14.68 -14.09 26.40
N PHE A 275 -14.08 -14.66 25.36
CA PHE A 275 -14.60 -14.51 24.00
C PHE A 275 -14.28 -15.69 23.11
N ARG A 276 -14.99 -15.73 21.99
CA ARG A 276 -14.74 -16.62 20.87
C ARG A 276 -14.78 -15.79 19.60
N LEU A 277 -13.72 -15.91 18.80
CA LEU A 277 -13.65 -15.26 17.51
C LEU A 277 -13.91 -16.33 16.44
N ASP A 278 -15.04 -16.20 15.76
CA ASP A 278 -15.38 -17.02 14.59
C ASP A 278 -14.79 -16.30 13.37
N ILE A 279 -13.81 -16.93 12.74
CA ILE A 279 -12.88 -16.26 11.81
C ILE A 279 -13.22 -16.43 10.33
N SER A 280 -14.27 -17.18 10.02
CA SER A 280 -14.84 -17.28 8.69
C SER A 280 -16.21 -17.98 8.73
N ASP A 281 -17.18 -17.50 7.94
CA ASP A 281 -18.39 -18.25 7.58
C ASP A 281 -18.37 -18.71 6.11
N ASN A 282 -17.35 -18.30 5.36
CA ASN A 282 -17.15 -18.65 3.96
C ASN A 282 -16.29 -19.91 3.80
N VAL A 283 -16.92 -21.04 3.43
CA VAL A 283 -16.25 -22.33 3.15
C VAL A 283 -15.15 -22.27 2.08
N ASN A 284 -15.13 -21.23 1.23
CA ASN A 284 -14.11 -21.04 0.21
C ASN A 284 -12.94 -20.18 0.67
N GLN A 285 -13.01 -19.59 1.87
CA GLN A 285 -11.95 -18.78 2.44
C GLN A 285 -10.66 -19.60 2.58
N LYS A 286 -9.57 -19.03 2.10
CA LYS A 286 -8.24 -19.66 2.09
C LYS A 286 -7.18 -18.66 2.51
N ASN A 287 -6.10 -19.17 3.09
CA ASN A 287 -4.89 -18.40 3.38
C ASN A 287 -5.14 -17.16 4.25
N ILE A 288 -5.88 -17.33 5.35
CA ILE A 288 -5.95 -16.27 6.36
C ILE A 288 -4.55 -16.14 6.99
N ILE A 289 -4.08 -14.90 7.09
CA ILE A 289 -2.86 -14.56 7.82
C ILE A 289 -3.25 -13.54 8.88
N ILE A 290 -3.03 -13.87 10.15
CA ILE A 290 -3.23 -12.94 11.26
C ILE A 290 -1.87 -12.34 11.62
N ASP A 291 -1.74 -11.03 11.42
CA ASP A 291 -0.53 -10.28 11.72
C ASP A 291 -0.45 -9.90 13.18
N ARG A 292 -1.60 -9.55 13.76
CA ARG A 292 -1.69 -9.05 15.12
C ARG A 292 -3.13 -9.09 15.63
N ILE A 293 -3.29 -9.40 16.91
CA ILE A 293 -4.54 -9.15 17.64
C ILE A 293 -4.23 -8.20 18.79
N LEU A 294 -4.99 -7.12 18.88
CA LEU A 294 -4.94 -6.18 20.00
C LEU A 294 -6.21 -6.33 20.82
N ILE A 295 -6.07 -6.35 22.14
CA ILE A 295 -7.18 -6.27 23.08
C ILE A 295 -6.94 -5.03 23.93
N ALA A 296 -7.85 -4.08 23.88
CA ALA A 296 -7.71 -2.79 24.52
C ALA A 296 -8.92 -2.46 25.38
N GLU A 297 -8.66 -1.80 26.49
CA GLU A 297 -9.64 -1.08 27.32
C GLU A 297 -9.01 0.24 27.73
N LEU A 298 -9.55 1.36 27.27
CA LEU A 298 -8.99 2.70 27.53
C LEU A 298 -7.47 2.76 27.24
N SER A 299 -6.64 2.92 28.28
CA SER A 299 -5.17 2.97 28.16
C SER A 299 -4.47 1.61 28.32
N SER A 300 -5.20 0.57 28.71
CA SER A 300 -4.67 -0.77 28.90
C SER A 300 -4.70 -1.55 27.59
N LEU A 301 -3.57 -2.13 27.22
CA LEU A 301 -3.39 -2.84 25.95
C LEU A 301 -2.71 -4.19 26.18
N ILE A 302 -3.25 -5.23 25.54
CA ILE A 302 -2.60 -6.50 25.30
C ILE A 302 -2.37 -6.62 23.79
N THR A 303 -1.13 -6.91 23.40
CA THR A 303 -0.74 -7.14 22.01
C THR A 303 -0.32 -8.60 21.84
N ILE A 304 -0.98 -9.32 20.95
CA ILE A 304 -0.56 -10.64 20.48
C ILE A 304 -0.04 -10.47 19.06
N ASN A 305 1.26 -10.66 18.87
CA ASN A 305 1.86 -10.57 17.53
C ASN A 305 1.69 -11.89 16.79
N ARG A 306 1.88 -11.84 15.47
CA ARG A 306 1.89 -12.97 14.54
C ARG A 306 2.53 -14.25 15.11
N ASP A 307 3.68 -14.14 15.74
CA ASP A 307 4.47 -15.28 16.23
C ASP A 307 3.89 -15.90 17.51
N ASP A 308 3.03 -15.17 18.22
CA ASP A 308 2.46 -15.57 19.51
C ASP A 308 1.00 -16.06 19.39
N ILE A 309 0.43 -16.07 18.17
CA ILE A 309 -0.98 -16.39 17.94
C ILE A 309 -1.31 -17.81 18.37
N SER A 310 -0.49 -18.80 18.01
CA SER A 310 -0.72 -20.21 18.34
C SER A 310 -0.65 -20.50 19.85
N ASP A 311 0.10 -19.69 20.59
CA ASP A 311 0.26 -19.84 22.05
C ASP A 311 -0.87 -19.12 22.79
N SER A 312 -1.37 -18.03 22.19
CA SER A 312 -2.40 -17.17 22.78
C SER A 312 -3.82 -17.65 22.51
N PHE A 313 -4.02 -18.51 21.50
CA PHE A 313 -5.33 -18.98 21.08
C PHE A 313 -5.37 -20.49 20.83
N VAL A 314 -6.53 -21.09 21.05
CA VAL A 314 -6.82 -22.49 20.78
C VAL A 314 -7.90 -22.58 19.72
N GLY A 315 -7.54 -23.09 18.55
CA GLY A 315 -8.47 -23.37 17.45
C GLY A 315 -9.37 -24.55 17.77
N ASN A 316 -10.59 -24.53 17.23
CA ASN A 316 -11.42 -25.73 17.22
C ASN A 316 -11.01 -26.69 16.09
N GLU A 317 -11.80 -27.74 15.85
CA GLU A 317 -11.48 -28.79 14.89
C GLU A 317 -11.38 -28.33 13.42
N TYR A 318 -11.82 -27.10 13.09
CA TYR A 318 -11.69 -26.53 11.75
C TYR A 318 -10.49 -25.58 11.61
N VAL A 319 -9.77 -25.29 12.70
CA VAL A 319 -8.71 -24.27 12.73
C VAL A 319 -7.39 -24.89 13.17
N VAL A 320 -6.39 -24.78 12.30
CA VAL A 320 -5.00 -25.11 12.63
C VAL A 320 -4.16 -23.85 12.47
N PHE A 321 -3.44 -23.46 13.52
CA PHE A 321 -2.45 -22.40 13.42
C PHE A 321 -1.17 -22.96 12.79
N GLY A 322 -0.80 -22.37 11.65
CA GLY A 322 0.49 -22.60 11.01
C GLY A 322 1.51 -21.55 11.43
N ASP A 323 2.73 -21.67 10.90
CA ASP A 323 3.81 -20.73 11.17
C ASP A 323 3.47 -19.31 10.68
N ASN A 324 4.10 -18.29 11.27
CA ASN A 324 3.99 -16.89 10.83
C ASN A 324 2.54 -16.38 10.73
N GLY A 325 1.69 -16.76 11.69
CA GLY A 325 0.30 -16.30 11.80
C GLY A 325 -0.64 -16.85 10.73
N HIS A 326 -0.22 -17.85 9.96
CA HIS A 326 -1.12 -18.54 9.04
C HIS A 326 -2.23 -19.26 9.83
N VAL A 327 -3.47 -19.09 9.40
CA VAL A 327 -4.63 -19.81 9.93
C VAL A 327 -5.19 -20.69 8.83
N ILE A 328 -5.03 -22.00 9.01
CA ILE A 328 -5.45 -23.01 8.05
C ILE A 328 -6.85 -23.47 8.44
N LEU A 329 -7.80 -23.30 7.51
CA LEU A 329 -9.19 -23.68 7.70
C LEU A 329 -9.47 -25.03 7.05
N SER A 330 -10.20 -25.89 7.76
CA SER A 330 -10.59 -27.21 7.30
C SER A 330 -12.11 -27.32 7.18
N VAL A 331 -12.57 -28.12 6.23
CA VAL A 331 -13.97 -28.56 6.13
C VAL A 331 -13.99 -30.02 6.57
N LEU A 332 -14.88 -30.37 7.50
CA LEU A 332 -15.03 -31.74 7.96
C LEU A 332 -16.17 -32.42 7.20
N GLU A 333 -15.94 -33.67 6.79
CA GLU A 333 -16.96 -34.50 6.13
C GLU A 333 -17.41 -35.60 7.09
N GLU A 334 -18.70 -35.60 7.43
CA GLU A 334 -19.32 -36.66 8.23
C GLU A 334 -20.42 -37.32 7.39
N GLY A 335 -20.10 -38.46 6.79
CA GLY A 335 -20.92 -39.08 5.75
C GLY A 335 -20.98 -38.19 4.51
N ASN A 336 -22.20 -37.78 4.12
CA ASN A 336 -22.44 -36.89 2.97
C ASN A 336 -22.65 -35.41 3.38
N VAL A 337 -22.37 -35.05 4.63
CA VAL A 337 -22.57 -33.69 5.16
C VAL A 337 -21.23 -33.01 5.35
N LYS A 338 -21.05 -31.86 4.69
CA LYS A 338 -19.93 -30.95 4.93
C LYS A 338 -20.25 -30.05 6.10
N LYS A 339 -19.39 -30.05 7.12
CA LYS A 339 -19.48 -29.17 8.29
C LYS A 339 -18.34 -28.15 8.24
N TYR A 340 -18.65 -26.92 8.62
CA TYR A 340 -17.71 -25.82 8.65
C TYR A 340 -18.14 -24.80 9.69
N ASN A 341 -17.29 -24.54 10.68
CA ASN A 341 -17.52 -23.53 11.71
C ASN A 341 -16.20 -23.13 12.39
N PRO A 342 -15.24 -22.51 11.68
CA PRO A 342 -13.93 -22.21 12.23
C PRO A 342 -13.98 -21.08 13.25
N TYR A 343 -13.52 -21.37 14.46
CA TYR A 343 -13.34 -20.38 15.51
C TYR A 343 -12.14 -20.72 16.39
N PHE A 344 -11.67 -19.73 17.13
CA PHE A 344 -10.72 -19.96 18.20
C PHE A 344 -11.10 -19.22 19.49
N LEU A 345 -10.59 -19.74 20.60
CA LEU A 345 -10.80 -19.25 21.95
C LEU A 345 -9.45 -18.77 22.53
N PRO A 346 -9.44 -17.77 23.43
CA PRO A 346 -8.26 -17.44 24.21
C PRO A 346 -7.71 -18.69 24.92
N SER A 347 -6.40 -18.88 24.87
CA SER A 347 -5.72 -19.88 25.68
C SER A 347 -5.88 -19.54 27.16
N LYS A 348 -5.65 -20.52 28.05
CA LYS A 348 -5.69 -20.26 29.49
C LYS A 348 -4.77 -19.11 29.89
N GLU A 349 -3.56 -19.07 29.33
CA GLU A 349 -2.60 -18.00 29.61
C GLU A 349 -3.12 -16.63 29.16
N LEU A 350 -3.77 -16.53 28.00
CA LEU A 350 -4.37 -15.28 27.55
C LEU A 350 -5.54 -14.88 28.47
N LYS A 351 -6.36 -15.82 28.93
CA LYS A 351 -7.44 -15.52 29.90
C LYS A 351 -6.89 -15.00 31.23
N ASP A 352 -5.82 -15.62 31.72
CA ASP A 352 -5.14 -15.17 32.93
C ASP A 352 -4.54 -13.77 32.75
N LYS A 353 -3.98 -13.46 31.56
CA LYS A 353 -3.49 -12.12 31.21
C LYS A 353 -4.62 -11.09 31.13
N LEU A 354 -5.77 -11.45 30.57
CA LEU A 354 -6.95 -10.58 30.51
C LEU A 354 -7.40 -10.20 31.91
N ALA A 355 -7.64 -11.18 32.78
CA ALA A 355 -8.11 -10.96 34.16
C ALA A 355 -7.10 -10.24 35.06
N ALA A 356 -5.81 -10.24 34.70
CA ALA A 356 -4.78 -9.51 35.43
C ALA A 356 -4.59 -8.07 34.94
N LYS A 357 -5.01 -7.78 33.70
CA LYS A 357 -4.76 -6.49 33.02
C LYS A 357 -5.97 -5.57 33.06
N PHE A 358 -7.16 -6.16 32.96
CA PHE A 358 -8.48 -5.54 32.99
C PHE A 358 -9.22 -6.13 34.19
#